data_AF-A0A9P5EAX2-F1
#
_entry.id   AF-A0A9P5EAX2-F1
#
_cell.length_a   1.000
_cell.length_b   1.000
_cell.length_c   1.000
_cell.angle_alpha   90.00
_cell.angle_beta   90.00
_cell.angle_gamma   90.00
#
_symmetry.space_group_name_H-M   'P 1'
#
loop_
_entity.id
_entity.type
_entity.pdbx_description
1 polymer ?
#
loop_
_entity_poly.entity_id
_entity_poly.type
_entity_poly.pdbx_seq_one_letter_code
_entity_poly.pdbx_strand_id
1 'polypeptide(L)'
;MENTISYGEKAYDLNLGEKGKIRDIQFDQKSRRYAGILYALPPTGNYRWRKPRPLPPSYTYANGEDGPFDATQFKAICPQKAFHVGKAEGGDGTYSEDCLFMNIWTPFGDEKNSKWPVMLWLHGVWFQMGDPSQDPGMDPTELISTNGLNAIIVAIGYRLNIFGFLAGEALLEESQGDSAGNFGLWDQRMAAEWVKQNVSLFGGDPNNITLAGRSAGAYSVESQMLYEFRKPGPKTSLYRHSCTAKVTSGSQALVTTQDLVEAIPKLEHHTFRPVTDHLFIHPNMMEYLSSPDFAHEFKSRGYKILIGEVANEETLYSVYNSPTEPSLDALRMQVVNYYSP
;
A
#
# COMPACT_ATOMS: atom_id res chain seq x y z
N MET A 1 -15.05 1.41 14.13
CA MET A 1 -14.99 2.47 15.17
C MET A 1 -15.53 3.71 14.50
N GLU A 2 -16.56 4.33 15.07
CA GLU A 2 -17.10 5.58 14.54
C GLU A 2 -16.44 6.72 15.31
N ASN A 3 -15.77 7.62 14.59
CA ASN A 3 -15.09 8.77 15.18
C ASN A 3 -16.16 9.78 15.64
N THR A 4 -16.46 9.81 16.94
CA THR A 4 -17.47 10.71 17.52
C THR A 4 -16.94 12.11 17.83
N ILE A 5 -15.67 12.40 17.52
CA ILE A 5 -15.03 13.70 17.78
C ILE A 5 -15.13 14.58 16.54
N SER A 6 -15.74 15.76 16.70
CA SER A 6 -15.70 16.82 15.69
C SER A 6 -14.49 17.73 15.89
N TYR A 7 -13.94 18.23 14.78
CA TYR A 7 -12.77 19.11 14.75
C TYR A 7 -13.12 20.42 14.03
N GLY A 8 -12.43 21.50 14.38
CA GLY A 8 -12.41 22.72 13.58
C GLY A 8 -11.50 22.54 12.37
N GLU A 9 -12.08 22.30 11.20
CA GLU A 9 -11.32 22.15 9.95
C GLU A 9 -10.95 23.50 9.31
N LYS A 10 -9.73 23.58 8.80
CA LYS A 10 -9.26 24.73 8.03
C LYS A 10 -8.21 24.31 7.01
N ALA A 11 -8.33 24.82 5.78
CA ALA A 11 -7.29 24.62 4.77
C ALA A 11 -6.03 25.46 5.04
N TYR A 12 -4.85 24.89 4.81
CA TYR A 12 -3.55 25.58 4.94
C TYR A 12 -2.61 25.26 3.78
N ASP A 13 -1.80 26.23 3.33
CA ASP A 13 -0.88 26.08 2.20
C ASP A 13 0.55 25.82 2.68
N LEU A 14 0.96 24.55 2.72
CA LEU A 14 2.34 24.13 3.00
C LEU A 14 3.24 24.38 1.77
N ASN A 15 4.36 25.07 1.98
CA ASN A 15 5.36 25.35 0.94
C ASN A 15 6.49 24.32 0.99
N LEU A 16 6.63 23.52 -0.06
CA LEU A 16 7.63 22.45 -0.21
C LEU A 16 8.92 22.91 -0.91
N GLY A 17 9.12 24.22 -1.06
CA GLY A 17 10.26 24.80 -1.77
C GLY A 17 10.20 24.48 -3.27
N GLU A 18 11.28 23.88 -3.79
CA GLU A 18 11.38 23.48 -5.21
C GLU A 18 10.32 22.45 -5.63
N LYS A 19 9.66 21.77 -4.68
CA LYS A 19 8.55 20.85 -4.95
C LYS A 19 7.17 21.51 -5.00
N GLY A 20 7.07 22.84 -4.89
CA GLY A 20 5.83 23.59 -5.06
C GLY A 20 5.10 23.86 -3.75
N LYS A 21 3.75 23.92 -3.79
CA LYS A 21 2.89 24.23 -2.65
C LYS A 21 1.75 23.21 -2.60
N ILE A 22 1.38 22.74 -1.42
CA ILE A 22 0.26 21.82 -1.21
C ILE A 22 -0.73 22.43 -0.23
N ARG A 23 -2.02 22.36 -0.56
CA ARG A 23 -3.12 22.75 0.32
C ARG A 23 -3.62 21.53 1.10
N ASP A 24 -3.45 21.55 2.41
CA ASP A 24 -3.88 20.50 3.34
C ASP A 24 -5.20 20.84 4.05
N ILE A 25 -5.76 19.87 4.78
CA ILE A 25 -6.74 20.12 5.84
C ILE A 25 -6.01 20.03 7.18
N GLN A 26 -6.15 21.08 8.00
CA GLN A 26 -5.74 21.11 9.40
C GLN A 26 -6.95 20.88 10.31
N PHE A 27 -6.80 19.95 11.25
CA PHE A 27 -7.80 19.65 12.29
C PHE A 27 -7.37 20.30 13.62
N ASP A 28 -8.15 21.27 14.09
CA ASP A 28 -7.83 22.16 15.22
C ASP A 28 -6.41 22.76 15.10
N GLN A 29 -5.59 22.61 16.14
CA GLN A 29 -4.14 22.77 16.16
C GLN A 29 -3.51 21.45 16.64
N LYS A 30 -3.99 20.32 16.10
CA LYS A 30 -3.65 18.97 16.58
C LYS A 30 -3.02 18.09 15.49
N SER A 31 -3.56 18.11 14.28
CA SER A 31 -3.04 17.33 13.15
C SER A 31 -3.34 17.98 11.79
N ARG A 32 -2.71 17.47 10.73
CA ARG A 32 -3.00 17.81 9.32
C ARG A 32 -3.07 16.58 8.44
N ARG A 33 -3.91 16.62 7.39
CA ARG A 33 -4.06 15.59 6.35
C ARG A 33 -3.76 16.16 4.97
N TYR A 34 -2.80 15.53 4.30
CA TYR A 34 -2.43 15.76 2.89
C TYR A 34 -2.94 14.56 2.08
N ALA A 35 -4.09 14.71 1.44
CA ALA A 35 -4.73 13.66 0.65
C ALA A 35 -4.25 13.65 -0.82
N GLY A 36 -4.23 12.49 -1.46
CA GLY A 36 -4.07 12.41 -2.92
C GLY A 36 -2.68 12.72 -3.45
N ILE A 37 -1.62 12.53 -2.66
CA ILE A 37 -0.24 12.82 -3.04
C ILE A 37 0.24 11.76 -4.04
N LEU A 38 0.33 12.13 -5.32
CA LEU A 38 0.86 11.24 -6.36
C LEU A 38 2.32 10.87 -6.06
N TYR A 39 2.68 9.58 -6.12
CA TYR A 39 4.04 9.10 -5.85
C TYR A 39 4.72 8.41 -7.04
N ALA A 40 3.96 8.00 -8.05
CA ALA A 40 4.44 7.36 -9.28
C ALA A 40 3.64 7.84 -10.48
N LEU A 41 4.14 7.65 -11.70
CA LEU A 41 3.38 7.95 -12.91
C LEU A 41 2.24 6.93 -13.09
N PRO A 42 1.07 7.34 -13.66
CA PRO A 42 -0.09 6.47 -13.80
C PRO A 42 0.24 5.14 -14.50
N PRO A 43 -0.19 3.99 -13.94
CA PRO A 43 -0.01 2.66 -14.51
C PRO A 43 -1.19 2.35 -15.45
N THR A 44 -1.43 3.21 -16.45
CA THR A 44 -2.59 3.12 -17.35
C THR A 44 -2.18 2.64 -18.75
N GLY A 45 -3.12 2.01 -19.47
CA GLY A 45 -2.90 1.54 -20.85
C GLY A 45 -1.70 0.58 -20.95
N ASN A 46 -0.71 0.91 -21.78
CA ASN A 46 0.51 0.12 -21.96
C ASN A 46 1.35 -0.07 -20.68
N TYR A 47 1.04 0.65 -19.59
CA TYR A 47 1.71 0.53 -18.29
C TYR A 47 0.90 -0.26 -17.24
N ARG A 48 -0.31 -0.73 -17.57
CA ARG A 48 -1.23 -1.47 -16.66
C ARG A 48 -0.54 -2.62 -15.94
N TRP A 49 0.21 -3.43 -16.69
CA TRP A 49 0.92 -4.61 -16.20
C TRP A 49 2.43 -4.46 -16.43
N ARG A 50 2.97 -3.34 -15.93
CA ARG A 50 4.40 -3.04 -15.86
C ARG A 50 4.74 -2.51 -14.46
N LYS A 51 6.03 -2.50 -14.11
CA LYS A 51 6.51 -1.83 -12.88
C LYS A 51 6.07 -0.36 -12.86
N PRO A 52 5.76 0.22 -11.68
CA PRO A 52 5.50 1.65 -11.57
C PRO A 52 6.72 2.44 -12.04
N ARG A 53 6.46 3.60 -12.63
CA ARG A 53 7.53 4.49 -13.10
C ARG A 53 7.66 5.65 -12.10
N PRO A 54 8.89 6.03 -11.69
CA PRO A 54 9.07 7.15 -10.78
C PRO A 54 8.58 8.45 -11.41
N LEU A 55 8.17 9.40 -10.58
CA LEU A 55 7.96 10.78 -11.03
C LEU A 55 9.30 11.36 -11.53
N PRO A 56 9.32 12.16 -12.61
CA PRO A 56 10.55 12.79 -13.08
C PRO A 56 11.12 13.73 -12.02
N PRO A 57 12.45 13.95 -11.95
CA PRO A 57 13.04 14.82 -10.93
C PRO A 57 12.46 16.25 -10.91
N SER A 58 12.06 16.75 -12.08
CA SER A 58 11.39 18.04 -12.30
C SER A 58 9.90 18.08 -11.93
N TYR A 59 9.32 16.99 -11.41
CA TYR A 59 7.92 16.98 -10.96
C TYR A 59 7.74 17.86 -9.72
N THR A 60 6.70 18.70 -9.73
CA THR A 60 6.31 19.60 -8.65
C THR A 60 4.82 19.45 -8.34
N TYR A 61 4.44 19.58 -7.07
CA TYR A 61 3.05 19.68 -6.66
C TYR A 61 2.61 21.14 -6.78
N ALA A 62 1.94 21.44 -7.90
CA ALA A 62 1.39 22.75 -8.23
C ALA A 62 0.08 22.59 -9.02
N ASN A 63 -0.75 23.62 -9.02
CA ASN A 63 -2.03 23.65 -9.73
C ASN A 63 -2.06 24.86 -10.67
N GLY A 64 -1.99 24.60 -11.98
CA GLY A 64 -1.85 25.65 -13.00
C GLY A 64 -0.54 26.42 -12.84
N GLU A 65 -0.56 27.71 -13.20
CA GLU A 65 0.65 28.53 -13.31
C GLU A 65 1.23 29.02 -11.97
N ASP A 66 0.49 28.98 -10.85
CA ASP A 66 0.99 29.46 -9.54
C ASP A 66 0.28 28.89 -8.28
N GLY A 67 -0.79 28.11 -8.45
CA GLY A 67 -1.65 27.64 -7.36
C GLY A 67 -1.06 26.45 -6.58
N PRO A 68 -1.44 26.26 -5.30
CA PRO A 68 -1.12 25.03 -4.58
C PRO A 68 -1.88 23.84 -5.14
N PHE A 69 -1.23 22.66 -5.14
CA PHE A 69 -1.90 21.39 -5.38
C PHE A 69 -2.95 21.14 -4.30
N ASP A 70 -4.17 20.82 -4.69
CA ASP A 70 -5.27 20.54 -3.76
C ASP A 70 -5.20 19.10 -3.23
N ALA A 71 -4.70 19.00 -2.00
CA ALA A 71 -4.64 17.79 -1.18
C ALA A 71 -5.67 17.81 -0.02
N THR A 72 -6.74 18.59 -0.15
CA THR A 72 -7.86 18.54 0.82
C THR A 72 -8.77 17.33 0.57
N GLN A 73 -8.94 16.97 -0.71
CA GLN A 73 -9.82 15.88 -1.16
C GLN A 73 -9.02 14.62 -1.48
N PHE A 74 -9.55 13.46 -1.09
CA PHE A 74 -9.04 12.16 -1.52
C PHE A 74 -9.11 11.99 -3.05
N LYS A 75 -8.35 11.02 -3.59
CA LYS A 75 -8.34 10.65 -5.01
C LYS A 75 -8.80 9.20 -5.18
N ALA A 76 -9.19 8.84 -6.39
CA ALA A 76 -9.69 7.51 -6.75
C ALA A 76 -8.78 6.39 -6.25
N ILE A 77 -9.40 5.35 -5.68
CA ILE A 77 -8.72 4.12 -5.25
C ILE A 77 -8.42 3.21 -6.46
N CYS A 78 -7.52 2.23 -6.28
CA CYS A 78 -7.22 1.29 -7.36
C CYS A 78 -8.42 0.38 -7.69
N PRO A 79 -8.54 -0.13 -8.94
CA PRO A 79 -9.76 -0.82 -9.39
C PRO A 79 -10.04 -2.07 -8.60
N GLN A 80 -11.26 -2.19 -8.08
CA GLN A 80 -11.66 -3.23 -7.15
C GLN A 80 -13.18 -3.37 -7.10
N LYS A 81 -13.69 -4.60 -6.89
CA LYS A 81 -15.11 -4.80 -6.62
C LYS A 81 -15.39 -4.54 -5.14
N ALA A 82 -15.85 -3.33 -4.83
CA ALA A 82 -16.18 -2.92 -3.48
C ALA A 82 -17.28 -3.82 -2.86
N PHE A 83 -16.95 -4.51 -1.76
CA PHE A 83 -17.97 -5.09 -0.87
C PHE A 83 -18.53 -4.00 0.06
N HIS A 84 -17.64 -3.28 0.73
CA HIS A 84 -17.90 -2.02 1.40
C HIS A 84 -16.80 -1.04 0.96
N VAL A 85 -17.18 0.04 0.29
CA VAL A 85 -16.41 1.27 0.22
C VAL A 85 -17.35 2.33 0.77
N GLY A 86 -17.05 2.83 1.97
CA GLY A 86 -17.71 4.02 2.47
C GLY A 86 -17.43 5.17 1.51
N LYS A 87 -18.41 6.03 1.27
CA LYS A 87 -18.17 7.29 0.54
C LYS A 87 -17.32 8.19 1.45
N ALA A 88 -16.00 8.08 1.30
CA ALA A 88 -15.06 9.00 1.92
C ALA A 88 -15.38 10.44 1.47
N GLU A 89 -15.15 11.42 2.33
CA GLU A 89 -15.42 12.81 1.98
C GLU A 89 -14.54 13.27 0.81
N GLY A 90 -15.17 13.89 -0.19
CA GLY A 90 -14.53 14.20 -1.48
C GLY A 90 -14.40 13.01 -2.45
N GLY A 91 -14.55 11.78 -1.97
CA GLY A 91 -14.57 10.57 -2.79
C GLY A 91 -15.94 10.32 -3.42
N ASP A 92 -16.01 10.31 -4.75
CA ASP A 92 -17.22 9.95 -5.49
C ASP A 92 -17.56 8.44 -5.42
N GLY A 93 -16.65 7.64 -4.87
CA GLY A 93 -16.72 6.17 -4.80
C GLY A 93 -16.20 5.48 -6.06
N THR A 94 -15.60 6.22 -7.00
CA THR A 94 -14.97 5.63 -8.19
C THR A 94 -13.59 5.09 -7.88
N TYR A 95 -13.24 4.04 -8.62
CA TYR A 95 -11.86 3.62 -8.79
C TYR A 95 -11.32 4.06 -10.15
N SER A 96 -10.01 4.12 -10.27
CA SER A 96 -9.29 4.42 -11.51
C SER A 96 -8.04 3.55 -11.61
N GLU A 97 -7.54 3.29 -12.82
CA GLU A 97 -6.18 2.76 -12.98
C GLU A 97 -5.12 3.82 -12.66
N ASP A 98 -5.46 5.11 -12.77
CA ASP A 98 -4.68 6.18 -12.17
C ASP A 98 -5.03 6.28 -10.67
N CYS A 99 -4.28 5.55 -9.85
CA CYS A 99 -4.54 5.37 -8.42
C CYS A 99 -3.28 5.36 -7.52
N LEU A 100 -2.10 5.66 -8.07
CA LEU A 100 -0.82 5.60 -7.33
C LEU A 100 -0.59 6.87 -6.50
N PHE A 101 -1.54 7.09 -5.58
CA PHE A 101 -1.59 8.17 -4.61
C PHE A 101 -1.31 7.65 -3.20
N MET A 102 -0.85 8.54 -2.32
CA MET A 102 -0.78 8.31 -0.89
C MET A 102 -1.45 9.46 -0.12
N ASN A 103 -1.89 9.14 1.09
CA ASN A 103 -2.45 10.09 2.04
C ASN A 103 -1.49 10.19 3.23
N ILE A 104 -1.19 11.40 3.68
CA ILE A 104 -0.22 11.67 4.76
C ILE A 104 -0.93 12.41 5.88
N TRP A 105 -0.88 11.88 7.10
CA TRP A 105 -1.31 12.56 8.32
C TRP A 105 -0.09 12.91 9.17
N THR A 106 -0.07 14.13 9.69
CA THR A 106 1.05 14.67 10.50
C THR A 106 0.54 15.23 11.83
N PRO A 107 1.34 15.20 12.91
CA PRO A 107 1.09 16.02 14.09
C PRO A 107 1.20 17.51 13.75
N PHE A 108 0.46 18.36 14.46
CA PHE A 108 0.62 19.81 14.33
C PHE A 108 1.86 20.29 15.08
N GLY A 109 2.74 21.07 14.44
CA GLY A 109 4.00 21.53 15.02
C GLY A 109 4.88 22.29 14.03
N ASP A 110 6.18 22.34 14.29
CA ASP A 110 7.18 22.88 13.35
C ASP A 110 7.61 21.79 12.37
N GLU A 111 7.01 21.76 11.18
CA GLU A 111 7.27 20.73 10.16
C GLU A 111 8.69 20.83 9.59
N LYS A 112 9.44 21.91 9.84
CA LYS A 112 10.82 22.04 9.35
C LYS A 112 11.85 21.41 10.29
N ASN A 113 11.52 21.31 11.58
CA ASN A 113 12.46 20.85 12.60
C ASN A 113 12.04 19.58 13.37
N SER A 114 10.76 19.20 13.36
CA SER A 114 10.23 18.17 14.29
C SER A 114 10.81 16.76 14.11
N LYS A 115 11.21 16.36 12.90
CA LYS A 115 11.80 15.04 12.60
C LYS A 115 10.99 13.86 13.16
N TRP A 116 9.68 13.91 12.94
CA TRP A 116 8.75 12.90 13.43
C TRP A 116 9.11 11.48 12.94
N PRO A 117 8.95 10.44 13.77
CA PRO A 117 8.91 9.06 13.30
C PRO A 117 7.86 8.90 12.19
N VAL A 118 8.11 8.03 11.23
CA VAL A 118 7.22 7.82 10.08
C VAL A 118 6.71 6.38 10.10
N MET A 119 5.39 6.19 10.08
CA MET A 119 4.76 4.90 9.83
C MET A 119 4.27 4.86 8.38
N LEU A 120 4.87 4.01 7.56
CA LEU A 120 4.39 3.69 6.23
C LEU A 120 3.39 2.52 6.36
N TRP A 121 2.13 2.80 6.06
CA TRP A 121 0.99 1.90 6.22
C TRP A 121 0.57 1.25 4.90
N LEU A 122 0.54 -0.08 4.90
CA LEU A 122 0.08 -0.92 3.80
C LEU A 122 -1.31 -1.48 4.16
N HIS A 123 -2.33 -1.10 3.39
CA HIS A 123 -3.71 -1.55 3.62
C HIS A 123 -3.92 -3.04 3.30
N GLY A 124 -5.03 -3.62 3.75
CA GLY A 124 -5.22 -5.08 3.81
C GLY A 124 -6.08 -5.71 2.71
N VAL A 125 -6.97 -6.60 3.16
CA VAL A 125 -8.06 -7.25 2.40
C VAL A 125 -7.62 -8.04 1.16
N TRP A 126 -6.90 -9.14 1.43
CA TRP A 126 -6.58 -10.20 0.46
C TRP A 126 -5.95 -9.74 -0.86
N PHE A 127 -5.29 -8.57 -0.92
CA PHE A 127 -4.81 -7.97 -2.17
C PHE A 127 -5.91 -7.74 -3.24
N GLN A 128 -7.20 -7.89 -2.93
CA GLN A 128 -8.29 -7.75 -3.91
C GLN A 128 -8.94 -6.36 -3.86
N MET A 129 -9.02 -5.77 -2.67
CA MET A 129 -9.68 -4.50 -2.37
C MET A 129 -8.95 -3.79 -1.22
N GLY A 130 -9.33 -2.56 -0.91
CA GLY A 130 -8.71 -1.72 0.11
C GLY A 130 -8.28 -0.34 -0.41
N ASP A 131 -8.00 0.55 0.53
CA ASP A 131 -7.85 1.99 0.31
C ASP A 131 -6.73 2.58 1.21
N PRO A 132 -6.15 3.74 0.84
CA PRO A 132 -5.15 4.44 1.63
C PRO A 132 -5.74 5.21 2.83
N SER A 133 -6.44 4.52 3.74
CA SER A 133 -7.10 5.13 4.92
C SER A 133 -8.05 6.29 4.54
N GLN A 134 -8.85 6.07 3.50
CA GLN A 134 -9.99 6.93 3.14
C GLN A 134 -11.27 6.49 3.86
N ASP A 135 -11.38 5.22 4.23
CA ASP A 135 -12.48 4.74 5.09
C ASP A 135 -12.43 5.43 6.47
N PRO A 136 -13.54 6.01 6.98
CA PRO A 136 -13.55 6.73 8.26
C PRO A 136 -13.15 5.89 9.47
N GLY A 137 -13.33 4.56 9.44
CA GLY A 137 -12.88 3.64 10.47
C GLY A 137 -11.38 3.31 10.40
N MET A 138 -10.68 3.82 9.39
CA MET A 138 -9.25 3.67 9.13
C MET A 138 -8.50 5.01 9.06
N ASP A 139 -9.16 6.17 9.14
CA ASP A 139 -8.50 7.49 9.19
C ASP A 139 -7.80 7.68 10.55
N PRO A 140 -6.46 7.88 10.57
CA PRO A 140 -5.66 7.93 11.79
C PRO A 140 -5.73 9.27 12.55
N THR A 141 -6.60 10.21 12.15
CA THR A 141 -6.67 11.57 12.75
C THR A 141 -6.79 11.52 14.27
N GLU A 142 -7.67 10.69 14.85
CA GLU A 142 -7.83 10.59 16.32
C GLU A 142 -6.60 10.01 17.05
N LEU A 143 -5.82 9.15 16.38
CA LEU A 143 -4.59 8.58 16.95
C LEU A 143 -3.58 9.69 17.23
N ILE A 144 -3.42 10.62 16.28
CA ILE A 144 -2.52 11.76 16.38
C ILE A 144 -3.12 12.84 17.29
N SER A 145 -4.37 13.23 17.03
CA SER A 145 -4.98 14.45 17.59
C SER A 145 -5.43 14.31 19.05
N THR A 146 -5.86 13.11 19.45
CA THR A 146 -6.51 12.86 20.75
C THR A 146 -5.72 11.84 21.56
N ASN A 147 -5.21 10.78 20.94
CA ASN A 147 -4.37 9.78 21.62
C ASN A 147 -2.87 10.15 21.63
N GLY A 148 -2.48 11.30 21.05
CA GLY A 148 -1.13 11.87 21.19
C GLY A 148 -0.02 11.15 20.43
N LEU A 149 -0.34 10.41 19.37
CA LEU A 149 0.64 9.75 18.51
C LEU A 149 1.49 10.79 17.76
N ASN A 150 2.65 11.12 18.33
CA ASN A 150 3.61 12.08 17.75
C ASN A 150 4.45 11.45 16.62
N ALA A 151 3.78 10.98 15.56
CA ALA A 151 4.37 10.35 14.38
C ALA A 151 3.55 10.69 13.12
N ILE A 152 4.22 10.71 11.97
CA ILE A 152 3.56 10.80 10.65
C ILE A 152 3.02 9.42 10.29
N ILE A 153 1.80 9.35 9.76
CA ILE A 153 1.26 8.15 9.11
C ILE A 153 1.10 8.42 7.62
N VAL A 154 1.67 7.54 6.80
CA VAL A 154 1.57 7.57 5.33
C VAL A 154 0.83 6.31 4.88
N ALA A 155 -0.43 6.43 4.46
CA ALA A 155 -1.18 5.31 3.87
C ALA A 155 -1.10 5.38 2.34
N ILE A 156 -0.74 4.27 1.69
CA ILE A 156 -0.48 4.25 0.24
C ILE A 156 -1.51 3.41 -0.51
N GLY A 157 -1.98 3.91 -1.65
CA GLY A 157 -2.75 3.12 -2.61
C GLY A 157 -1.78 2.40 -3.54
N TYR A 158 -1.98 1.10 -3.73
CA TYR A 158 -1.18 0.26 -4.62
C TYR A 158 -2.11 -0.63 -5.46
N ARG A 159 -1.69 -1.08 -6.65
CA ARG A 159 -2.58 -1.86 -7.52
C ARG A 159 -3.00 -3.18 -6.85
N LEU A 160 -4.26 -3.52 -7.05
CA LEU A 160 -4.95 -4.66 -6.44
C LEU A 160 -5.44 -5.64 -7.52
N ASN A 161 -5.89 -6.82 -7.09
CA ASN A 161 -6.44 -7.89 -7.92
C ASN A 161 -5.68 -8.09 -9.26
N ILE A 162 -6.36 -8.11 -10.40
CA ILE A 162 -5.74 -8.30 -11.72
C ILE A 162 -4.80 -7.14 -12.13
N PHE A 163 -4.99 -5.94 -11.60
CA PHE A 163 -4.13 -4.81 -11.93
C PHE A 163 -2.78 -4.90 -11.21
N GLY A 164 -2.76 -5.43 -9.98
CA GLY A 164 -1.56 -5.54 -9.15
C GLY A 164 -0.85 -6.89 -9.22
N PHE A 165 -1.60 -7.97 -9.44
CA PHE A 165 -1.15 -9.35 -9.22
C PHE A 165 -1.59 -10.32 -10.32
N LEU A 166 -1.80 -9.79 -11.53
CA LEU A 166 -1.60 -10.58 -12.75
C LEU A 166 -0.13 -11.04 -12.78
N ALA A 167 0.08 -12.31 -13.13
CA ALA A 167 1.40 -12.87 -13.38
C ALA A 167 1.37 -13.95 -14.47
N GLY A 168 2.50 -14.14 -15.17
CA GLY A 168 2.69 -15.18 -16.17
C GLY A 168 3.80 -14.86 -17.17
N GLU A 169 4.32 -15.90 -17.85
CA GLU A 169 5.50 -15.78 -18.74
C GLU A 169 5.31 -14.75 -19.86
N ALA A 170 4.10 -14.63 -20.41
CA ALA A 170 3.77 -13.63 -21.44
C ALA A 170 4.05 -12.19 -20.97
N LEU A 171 3.89 -11.86 -19.68
CA LEU A 171 4.26 -10.55 -19.14
C LEU A 171 5.78 -10.37 -19.07
N LEU A 172 6.53 -11.45 -18.81
CA LEU A 172 7.99 -11.42 -18.78
C LEU A 172 8.54 -11.22 -20.20
N GLU A 173 7.99 -11.93 -21.20
CA GLU A 173 8.30 -11.74 -22.62
C GLU A 173 7.96 -10.31 -23.09
N GLU A 174 6.73 -9.85 -22.84
CA GLU A 174 6.26 -8.49 -23.17
C GLU A 174 7.10 -7.37 -22.53
N SER A 175 7.67 -7.63 -21.35
CA SER A 175 8.51 -6.68 -20.60
C SER A 175 10.01 -6.90 -20.84
N GLN A 176 10.39 -7.73 -21.82
CA GLN A 176 11.78 -8.03 -22.18
C GLN A 176 12.63 -8.53 -21.00
N GLY A 177 12.03 -9.30 -20.10
CA GLY A 177 12.65 -9.84 -18.89
C GLY A 177 12.54 -8.95 -17.65
N ASP A 178 11.88 -7.79 -17.70
CA ASP A 178 11.79 -6.89 -16.55
C ASP A 178 10.86 -7.40 -15.43
N SER A 179 9.64 -7.88 -15.74
CA SER A 179 8.64 -8.22 -14.71
C SER A 179 7.63 -9.28 -15.16
N ALA A 180 7.62 -10.44 -14.50
CA ALA A 180 6.62 -11.49 -14.70
C ALA A 180 5.28 -11.24 -13.97
N GLY A 181 5.23 -10.30 -13.01
CA GLY A 181 4.07 -10.01 -12.17
C GLY A 181 4.41 -9.10 -10.99
N ASN A 182 3.72 -9.30 -9.85
CA ASN A 182 3.96 -8.64 -8.55
C ASN A 182 3.95 -7.09 -8.58
N PHE A 183 3.22 -6.50 -9.53
CA PHE A 183 3.19 -5.05 -9.74
C PHE A 183 2.76 -4.25 -8.50
N GLY A 184 1.81 -4.76 -7.71
CA GLY A 184 1.41 -4.12 -6.45
C GLY A 184 2.50 -4.13 -5.36
N LEU A 185 3.42 -5.11 -5.35
CA LEU A 185 4.60 -5.06 -4.48
C LEU A 185 5.63 -4.02 -4.97
N TRP A 186 5.74 -3.85 -6.30
CA TRP A 186 6.57 -2.78 -6.86
C TRP A 186 5.97 -1.38 -6.61
N ASP A 187 4.65 -1.22 -6.61
CA ASP A 187 3.97 0.03 -6.26
C ASP A 187 4.30 0.46 -4.83
N GLN A 188 4.17 -0.47 -3.88
CA GLN A 188 4.57 -0.26 -2.49
C GLN A 188 6.06 0.08 -2.34
N ARG A 189 6.91 -0.54 -3.17
CA ARG A 189 8.34 -0.25 -3.22
C ARG A 189 8.61 1.18 -3.68
N MET A 190 7.95 1.61 -4.77
CA MET A 190 8.05 2.96 -5.31
C MET A 190 7.56 4.01 -4.30
N ALA A 191 6.44 3.74 -3.62
CA ALA A 191 5.92 4.61 -2.57
C ALA A 191 6.90 4.73 -1.38
N ALA A 192 7.52 3.63 -0.97
CA ALA A 192 8.53 3.65 0.09
C ALA A 192 9.79 4.44 -0.30
N GLU A 193 10.23 4.33 -1.55
CA GLU A 193 11.36 5.11 -2.07
C GLU A 193 11.01 6.60 -2.20
N TRP A 194 9.76 6.93 -2.58
CA TRP A 194 9.23 8.29 -2.52
C TRP A 194 9.21 8.83 -1.08
N VAL A 195 8.72 8.06 -0.10
CA VAL A 195 8.68 8.48 1.32
C VAL A 195 10.10 8.72 1.85
N LYS A 196 11.06 7.83 1.57
CA LYS A 196 12.46 8.00 1.95
C LYS A 196 13.09 9.29 1.40
N GLN A 197 12.64 9.74 0.23
CA GLN A 197 13.15 10.95 -0.43
C GLN A 197 12.40 12.24 -0.01
N ASN A 198 11.10 12.17 0.27
CA ASN A 198 10.23 13.35 0.34
C ASN A 198 9.58 13.59 1.73
N VAL A 199 9.57 12.63 2.66
CA VAL A 199 8.81 12.78 3.92
C VAL A 199 9.33 13.90 4.84
N SER A 200 10.58 14.32 4.68
CA SER A 200 11.13 15.50 5.37
C SER A 200 10.50 16.82 4.92
N LEU A 201 9.83 16.87 3.77
CA LEU A 201 9.02 18.04 3.35
C LEU A 201 7.76 18.21 4.23
N PHE A 202 7.36 17.15 4.93
CA PHE A 202 6.23 17.08 5.86
C PHE A 202 6.71 16.91 7.33
N GLY A 203 8.01 17.12 7.58
CA GLY A 203 8.63 17.04 8.91
C GLY A 203 8.99 15.66 9.44
N GLY A 204 8.92 14.61 8.63
CA GLY A 204 9.35 13.27 9.03
C GLY A 204 10.87 13.10 9.02
N ASP A 205 11.41 12.23 9.88
CA ASP A 205 12.78 11.73 9.74
C ASP A 205 12.79 10.56 8.72
N PRO A 206 13.39 10.71 7.52
CA PRO A 206 13.51 9.62 6.57
C PRO A 206 14.40 8.47 7.09
N ASN A 207 15.07 8.62 8.24
CA ASN A 207 15.87 7.56 8.88
C ASN A 207 15.16 6.88 10.05
N ASN A 208 13.87 7.20 10.26
CA ASN A 208 13.04 6.61 11.30
C ASN A 208 11.69 6.09 10.74
N ILE A 209 11.77 5.36 9.61
CA ILE A 209 10.61 4.76 8.92
C ILE A 209 10.33 3.36 9.49
N THR A 210 9.12 3.19 10.02
CA THR A 210 8.47 1.93 10.39
C THR A 210 7.58 1.48 9.24
N LEU A 211 7.68 0.22 8.80
CA LEU A 211 6.76 -0.36 7.83
C LEU A 211 5.70 -1.19 8.57
N ALA A 212 4.42 -0.93 8.31
CA ALA A 212 3.30 -1.54 9.01
C ALA A 212 2.18 -1.89 8.04
N GLY A 213 1.34 -2.87 8.40
CA GLY A 213 0.18 -3.26 7.61
C GLY A 213 -0.69 -4.29 8.32
N ARG A 214 -1.83 -4.64 7.73
CA ARG A 214 -2.83 -5.60 8.26
C ARG A 214 -3.25 -6.60 7.19
N SER A 215 -3.40 -7.88 7.53
CA SER A 215 -3.75 -8.95 6.56
C SER A 215 -2.81 -8.90 5.34
N ALA A 216 -3.30 -8.85 4.10
CA ALA A 216 -2.48 -8.71 2.88
C ALA A 216 -1.44 -7.55 2.90
N GLY A 217 -1.78 -6.42 3.53
CA GLY A 217 -0.85 -5.31 3.73
C GLY A 217 0.32 -5.69 4.64
N ALA A 218 0.10 -6.66 5.52
CA ALA A 218 1.15 -7.25 6.34
C ALA A 218 2.05 -8.19 5.48
N TYR A 219 1.55 -9.10 4.61
CA TYR A 219 2.43 -9.87 3.69
C TYR A 219 3.35 -8.96 2.87
N SER A 220 2.80 -7.82 2.49
CA SER A 220 3.55 -6.80 1.79
C SER A 220 4.77 -6.34 2.60
N VAL A 221 4.63 -6.12 3.92
CA VAL A 221 5.76 -5.82 4.82
C VAL A 221 6.77 -6.98 4.89
N GLU A 222 6.30 -8.25 4.91
CA GLU A 222 7.16 -9.44 4.86
C GLU A 222 8.05 -9.40 3.61
N SER A 223 7.40 -9.19 2.46
CA SER A 223 8.00 -9.15 1.13
C SER A 223 9.02 -8.03 0.99
N GLN A 224 8.68 -6.81 1.45
CA GLN A 224 9.59 -5.66 1.42
C GLN A 224 10.78 -5.84 2.38
N MET A 225 10.58 -6.48 3.55
CA MET A 225 11.66 -6.78 4.49
C MET A 225 12.65 -7.81 3.91
N LEU A 226 12.14 -8.91 3.35
CA LEU A 226 12.95 -9.97 2.75
C LEU A 226 13.71 -9.48 1.50
N TYR A 227 13.07 -8.61 0.70
CA TYR A 227 13.71 -7.92 -0.42
C TYR A 227 14.85 -6.98 0.02
N GLU A 228 14.71 -6.29 1.17
CA GLU A 228 15.80 -5.49 1.74
C GLU A 228 16.93 -6.34 2.35
N PHE A 229 16.61 -7.48 2.97
CA PHE A 229 17.62 -8.33 3.62
C PHE A 229 18.64 -8.88 2.63
N ARG A 230 18.22 -9.13 1.38
CA ARG A 230 19.09 -9.57 0.28
C ARG A 230 19.93 -8.46 -0.36
N LYS A 231 19.79 -7.18 0.06
CA LYS A 231 20.62 -6.07 -0.45
C LYS A 231 21.94 -5.94 0.32
N PRO A 232 23.08 -5.67 -0.35
CA PRO A 232 24.39 -5.73 0.28
C PRO A 232 24.61 -4.60 1.31
N GLY A 233 24.70 -5.01 2.58
CA GLY A 233 25.15 -4.16 3.69
C GLY A 233 24.02 -3.55 4.55
N PRO A 234 24.33 -3.14 5.80
CA PRO A 234 23.31 -2.69 6.77
C PRO A 234 22.81 -1.25 6.53
N LYS A 235 23.49 -0.46 5.69
CA LYS A 235 23.16 0.94 5.41
C LYS A 235 22.19 1.16 4.24
N THR A 236 21.79 0.11 3.52
CA THR A 236 20.96 0.24 2.31
C THR A 236 19.45 0.22 2.56
N SER A 237 19.01 -0.12 3.77
CA SER A 237 17.58 -0.30 4.06
C SER A 237 16.78 1.01 4.04
N LEU A 238 15.58 0.94 3.46
CA LEU A 238 14.54 1.96 3.65
C LEU A 238 13.87 1.94 5.03
N TYR A 239 13.81 0.77 5.69
CA TYR A 239 12.94 0.52 6.84
C TYR A 239 13.70 0.09 8.10
N ARG A 240 13.09 0.33 9.26
CA ARG A 240 13.61 -0.06 10.58
C ARG A 240 12.80 -1.18 11.27
N HIS A 241 11.50 -1.32 10.95
CA HIS A 241 10.51 -2.16 11.67
C HIS A 241 9.41 -2.79 10.75
N SER A 242 8.72 -3.87 11.17
CA SER A 242 7.82 -4.76 10.33
C SER A 242 6.67 -5.56 11.03
N CYS A 243 5.69 -6.18 10.30
CA CYS A 243 4.49 -7.02 10.72
C CYS A 243 3.73 -7.74 9.52
N THR A 244 3.18 -9.01 9.54
CA THR A 244 2.97 -9.88 8.30
C THR A 244 1.79 -10.94 8.09
N ALA A 245 1.10 -11.13 6.89
CA ALA A 245 0.08 -12.21 6.47
C ALA A 245 -0.50 -12.29 4.96
N LYS A 246 -0.86 -13.47 4.32
CA LYS A 246 -0.54 -14.07 2.92
C LYS A 246 -1.47 -14.09 1.57
N VAL A 247 -1.13 -14.93 0.53
CA VAL A 247 -1.29 -15.01 -1.02
C VAL A 247 -2.61 -15.56 -1.74
N THR A 248 -2.96 -15.76 -3.08
CA THR A 248 -2.51 -15.70 -4.58
C THR A 248 -3.76 -15.70 -5.57
N SER A 249 -3.90 -15.85 -6.96
CA SER A 249 -3.25 -15.62 -8.32
C SER A 249 -4.11 -16.08 -9.59
N GLY A 250 -4.21 -15.38 -10.78
CA GLY A 250 -4.68 -15.96 -12.13
C GLY A 250 -5.16 -15.04 -13.33
N SER A 251 -4.86 -15.24 -14.65
CA SER A 251 -4.71 -14.17 -15.72
C SER A 251 -5.80 -13.79 -16.81
N GLN A 252 -5.74 -12.56 -17.41
CA GLN A 252 -6.46 -12.09 -18.66
C GLN A 252 -5.76 -10.94 -19.49
N ALA A 253 -6.36 -10.48 -20.62
CA ALA A 253 -5.79 -9.60 -21.67
C ALA A 253 -6.55 -8.25 -21.95
N LEU A 254 -6.50 -7.70 -23.18
CA LEU A 254 -7.02 -6.36 -23.60
C LEU A 254 -8.53 -6.15 -23.36
N VAL A 255 -8.86 -5.61 -22.19
CA VAL A 255 -10.22 -5.45 -21.65
C VAL A 255 -10.31 -4.10 -20.88
N THR A 256 -11.49 -3.46 -20.77
CA THR A 256 -11.61 -2.18 -20.03
C THR A 256 -11.47 -2.37 -18.53
N THR A 257 -11.21 -1.29 -17.79
CA THR A 257 -11.12 -1.32 -16.31
C THR A 257 -12.39 -1.89 -15.68
N GLN A 258 -13.56 -1.50 -16.20
CA GLN A 258 -14.86 -1.94 -15.71
C GLN A 258 -15.10 -3.42 -16.02
N ASP A 259 -14.90 -3.81 -17.28
CA ASP A 259 -15.08 -5.19 -17.73
C ASP A 259 -14.17 -6.16 -16.95
N LEU A 260 -12.93 -5.76 -16.63
CA LEU A 260 -12.02 -6.54 -15.79
C LEU A 260 -12.56 -6.70 -14.36
N VAL A 261 -12.98 -5.60 -13.70
CA VAL A 261 -13.55 -5.65 -12.33
C VAL A 261 -14.83 -6.49 -12.29
N GLU A 262 -15.63 -6.47 -13.35
CA GLU A 262 -16.82 -7.32 -13.50
C GLU A 262 -16.52 -8.76 -13.92
N ALA A 263 -15.37 -9.04 -14.54
CA ALA A 263 -14.95 -10.38 -14.93
C ALA A 263 -14.37 -11.18 -13.77
N ILE A 264 -13.61 -10.56 -12.86
CA ILE A 264 -12.99 -11.18 -11.68
C ILE A 264 -13.90 -12.22 -10.98
N PRO A 265 -15.11 -11.87 -10.48
CA PRO A 265 -15.98 -12.80 -9.75
C PRO A 265 -16.70 -13.84 -10.64
N LYS A 266 -16.38 -13.90 -11.94
CA LYS A 266 -16.88 -14.87 -12.92
C LYS A 266 -15.78 -15.88 -13.33
N LEU A 267 -14.55 -15.70 -12.86
CA LEU A 267 -13.44 -16.63 -13.08
C LEU A 267 -13.52 -17.81 -12.11
N GLU A 268 -13.02 -18.97 -12.50
CA GLU A 268 -12.82 -20.13 -11.61
C GLU A 268 -11.70 -19.87 -10.59
N HIS A 269 -10.67 -19.14 -11.00
CA HIS A 269 -9.64 -18.57 -10.14
C HIS A 269 -9.82 -17.03 -10.14
N HIS A 270 -10.55 -16.54 -9.14
CA HIS A 270 -11.02 -15.16 -9.01
C HIS A 270 -10.21 -14.30 -8.03
N THR A 271 -9.18 -14.87 -7.40
CA THR A 271 -8.31 -14.15 -6.46
C THR A 271 -6.91 -13.97 -7.06
N PHE A 272 -6.27 -12.82 -6.82
CA PHE A 272 -4.98 -12.44 -7.40
C PHE A 272 -4.04 -11.83 -6.35
N ARG A 273 -2.96 -12.52 -5.98
CA ARG A 273 -1.99 -12.00 -4.99
C ARG A 273 -0.56 -12.42 -5.39
N PRO A 274 0.50 -11.97 -4.69
CA PRO A 274 1.88 -12.15 -5.16
C PRO A 274 2.32 -13.59 -5.38
N VAL A 275 3.09 -13.82 -6.45
CA VAL A 275 3.65 -15.12 -6.85
C VAL A 275 5.17 -15.17 -6.63
N THR A 276 5.75 -16.36 -6.67
CA THR A 276 7.21 -16.57 -6.69
C THR A 276 7.84 -15.86 -7.88
N ASP A 277 8.79 -14.95 -7.61
CA ASP A 277 9.49 -14.13 -8.62
C ASP A 277 11.02 -14.09 -8.43
N HIS A 278 11.54 -14.80 -7.41
CA HIS A 278 12.94 -14.76 -6.96
C HIS A 278 13.47 -13.36 -6.54
N LEU A 279 12.61 -12.35 -6.44
CA LEU A 279 12.93 -10.98 -6.05
C LEU A 279 12.31 -10.64 -4.70
N PHE A 280 10.98 -10.48 -4.64
CA PHE A 280 10.24 -10.38 -3.39
C PHE A 280 10.00 -11.76 -2.78
N ILE A 281 9.53 -12.71 -3.60
CA ILE A 281 9.05 -14.01 -3.18
C ILE A 281 9.97 -15.08 -3.77
N HIS A 282 10.75 -15.70 -2.89
CA HIS A 282 11.69 -16.77 -3.25
C HIS A 282 11.04 -18.14 -2.99
N PRO A 283 11.29 -19.20 -3.79
CA PRO A 283 10.72 -20.53 -3.51
C PRO A 283 11.12 -21.02 -2.11
N ASN A 284 12.40 -20.88 -1.74
CA ASN A 284 12.94 -21.34 -0.45
C ASN A 284 12.75 -20.31 0.69
N MET A 285 11.67 -19.52 0.67
CA MET A 285 11.46 -18.40 1.59
C MET A 285 11.17 -18.86 3.03
N MET A 286 10.46 -19.98 3.19
CA MET A 286 10.09 -20.51 4.50
C MET A 286 11.29 -21.16 5.21
N GLU A 287 12.17 -21.81 4.45
CA GLU A 287 13.45 -22.36 4.89
C GLU A 287 14.40 -21.24 5.33
N TYR A 288 14.49 -20.16 4.55
CA TYR A 288 15.30 -18.99 4.90
C TYR A 288 14.77 -18.29 6.17
N LEU A 289 13.46 -18.07 6.30
CA LEU A 289 12.84 -17.52 7.52
C LEU A 289 13.10 -18.40 8.76
N SER A 290 13.23 -19.71 8.57
CA SER A 290 13.55 -20.68 9.61
C SER A 290 15.06 -20.85 9.85
N SER A 291 15.92 -20.16 9.09
CA SER A 291 17.37 -20.34 9.12
C SER A 291 18.08 -19.48 10.17
N PRO A 292 19.29 -19.89 10.62
CA PRO A 292 20.18 -19.02 11.39
C PRO A 292 20.56 -17.73 10.66
N ASP A 293 20.62 -17.76 9.33
CA ASP A 293 21.09 -16.63 8.52
C ASP A 293 20.09 -15.47 8.53
N PHE A 294 18.79 -15.75 8.44
CA PHE A 294 17.75 -14.72 8.68
C PHE A 294 17.88 -14.09 10.08
N ALA A 295 18.11 -14.90 11.11
CA ALA A 295 18.31 -14.39 12.47
C ALA A 295 19.58 -13.54 12.62
N HIS A 296 20.68 -13.90 11.93
CA HIS A 296 21.91 -13.10 11.86
C HIS A 296 21.71 -11.79 11.10
N GLU A 297 21.04 -11.81 9.94
CA GLU A 297 20.77 -10.61 9.14
C GLU A 297 19.81 -9.65 9.86
N PHE A 298 18.70 -10.15 10.40
CA PHE A 298 17.76 -9.36 11.21
C PHE A 298 18.47 -8.65 12.39
N LYS A 299 19.28 -9.39 13.15
CA LYS A 299 20.02 -8.88 14.31
C LYS A 299 21.11 -7.88 13.90
N SER A 300 21.88 -8.18 12.85
CA SER A 300 22.97 -7.32 12.37
C SER A 300 22.49 -6.00 11.76
N ARG A 301 21.31 -6.01 11.12
CA ARG A 301 20.62 -4.81 10.62
C ARG A 301 19.90 -4.02 11.73
N GLY A 302 19.81 -4.55 12.94
CA GLY A 302 19.21 -3.87 14.10
C GLY A 302 17.69 -3.66 14.01
N TYR A 303 17.00 -4.52 13.24
CA TYR A 303 15.54 -4.45 13.10
C TYR A 303 14.83 -4.78 14.41
N LYS A 304 13.57 -4.35 14.52
CA LYS A 304 12.62 -4.84 15.51
C LYS A 304 11.30 -5.10 14.82
N ILE A 305 10.63 -6.20 15.15
CA ILE A 305 9.38 -6.64 14.56
C ILE A 305 8.30 -6.67 15.64
N LEU A 306 7.07 -6.32 15.29
CA LEU A 306 5.91 -6.49 16.16
C LEU A 306 4.88 -7.28 15.35
N ILE A 307 4.49 -8.45 15.85
CA ILE A 307 3.49 -9.33 15.23
C ILE A 307 2.44 -9.63 16.31
N GLY A 308 1.18 -9.71 15.90
CA GLY A 308 0.08 -10.12 16.76
C GLY A 308 -1.15 -10.44 15.91
N GLU A 309 -1.90 -11.45 16.34
CA GLU A 309 -3.12 -11.91 15.67
C GLU A 309 -4.36 -11.66 16.55
N VAL A 310 -5.53 -11.69 15.93
CA VAL A 310 -6.81 -11.75 16.67
C VAL A 310 -7.11 -13.19 17.06
N ALA A 311 -7.70 -13.39 18.24
CA ALA A 311 -7.93 -14.73 18.82
C ALA A 311 -9.00 -15.60 18.09
N ASN A 312 -9.57 -15.09 17.00
CA ASN A 312 -10.72 -15.64 16.28
C ASN A 312 -10.58 -15.43 14.74
N GLU A 313 -9.36 -15.38 14.19
CA GLU A 313 -9.19 -15.07 12.75
C GLU A 313 -9.81 -16.16 11.85
N GLU A 314 -9.76 -17.42 12.29
CA GLU A 314 -10.37 -18.57 11.62
C GLU A 314 -11.89 -18.42 11.46
N THR A 315 -12.57 -17.77 12.41
CA THR A 315 -14.01 -17.51 12.37
C THR A 315 -14.37 -16.63 11.17
N LEU A 316 -13.57 -15.60 10.88
CA LEU A 316 -13.79 -14.71 9.72
C LEU A 316 -13.59 -15.45 8.39
N TYR A 317 -12.57 -16.31 8.29
CA TYR A 317 -12.24 -17.00 7.04
C TYR A 317 -13.01 -18.31 6.82
N SER A 318 -13.59 -18.93 7.85
CA SER A 318 -14.42 -20.13 7.72
C SER A 318 -15.65 -19.95 6.80
N VAL A 319 -16.15 -18.72 6.69
CA VAL A 319 -17.34 -18.33 5.93
C VAL A 319 -17.03 -17.64 4.60
N TYR A 320 -15.75 -17.47 4.23
CA TYR A 320 -15.35 -16.75 3.02
C TYR A 320 -14.73 -17.71 2.00
N ASN A 321 -15.23 -17.70 0.77
CA ASN A 321 -14.92 -18.70 -0.27
C ASN A 321 -15.03 -20.16 0.26
N SER A 322 -16.00 -20.47 1.11
CA SER A 322 -16.27 -21.86 1.53
C SER A 322 -16.60 -22.73 0.29
N PRO A 323 -16.28 -24.04 0.29
CA PRO A 323 -16.69 -24.94 -0.80
C PRO A 323 -18.21 -24.98 -0.94
N THR A 324 -18.72 -24.77 -2.15
CA THR A 324 -20.17 -24.77 -2.43
C THR A 324 -20.79 -26.17 -2.36
N GLU A 325 -19.97 -27.20 -2.58
CA GLU A 325 -20.34 -28.60 -2.57
C GLU A 325 -19.39 -29.39 -1.65
N PRO A 326 -19.85 -30.47 -0.98
CA PRO A 326 -19.03 -31.27 -0.08
C PRO A 326 -18.12 -32.25 -0.84
N SER A 327 -17.25 -31.74 -1.72
CA SER A 327 -16.31 -32.53 -2.54
C SER A 327 -14.86 -32.09 -2.36
N LEU A 328 -13.92 -33.02 -2.60
CA LEU A 328 -12.48 -32.73 -2.56
C LEU A 328 -12.07 -31.70 -3.61
N ASP A 329 -12.74 -31.66 -4.76
CA ASP A 329 -12.38 -30.76 -5.85
C ASP A 329 -12.93 -29.34 -5.63
N ALA A 330 -14.12 -29.20 -5.03
CA ALA A 330 -14.60 -27.90 -4.53
C ALA A 330 -13.69 -27.36 -3.41
N LEU A 331 -13.19 -28.23 -2.52
CA LEU A 331 -12.19 -27.84 -1.51
C LEU A 331 -10.87 -27.41 -2.16
N ARG A 332 -10.33 -28.18 -3.11
CA ARG A 332 -9.10 -27.84 -3.85
C ARG A 332 -9.21 -26.49 -4.55
N MET A 333 -10.30 -26.25 -5.27
CA MET A 333 -10.54 -25.00 -6.00
C MET A 333 -10.54 -23.78 -5.05
N GLN A 334 -11.21 -23.89 -3.90
CA GLN A 334 -11.21 -22.79 -2.92
C GLN A 334 -9.86 -22.61 -2.21
N VAL A 335 -9.11 -23.70 -1.98
CA VAL A 335 -7.72 -23.62 -1.50
C VAL A 335 -6.82 -22.90 -2.51
N VAL A 336 -6.94 -23.16 -3.81
CA VAL A 336 -6.18 -22.45 -4.87
C VAL A 336 -6.60 -20.97 -4.99
N ASN A 337 -7.85 -20.62 -4.67
CA ASN A 337 -8.29 -19.22 -4.52
C ASN A 337 -7.79 -18.54 -3.23
N TYR A 338 -7.09 -19.24 -2.33
CA TYR A 338 -6.60 -18.70 -1.06
C TYR A 338 -5.10 -18.93 -0.79
N TYR A 339 -4.44 -19.78 -1.57
CA TYR A 339 -3.05 -20.20 -1.43
C TYR A 339 -2.42 -20.41 -2.81
N SER A 340 -1.09 -20.43 -2.90
CA SER A 340 -0.40 -20.62 -4.18
C SER A 340 -0.38 -22.11 -4.54
N PRO A 341 -0.56 -22.46 -5.82
CA PRO A 341 0.01 -23.70 -6.36
C PRO A 341 1.53 -23.78 -6.14
#